data_AF-A0AAW1KQ28-F1
#
_entry.id   AF-A0AAW1KQ28-F1
#
_cell.length_a   1.000
_cell.length_b   1.000
_cell.length_c   1.000
_cell.angle_alpha   90.00
_cell.angle_beta   90.00
_cell.angle_gamma   90.00
#
_symmetry.space_group_name_H-M   'P 1'
#
loop_
_entity.id
_entity.type
_entity.pdbx_description
1 polymer ?
#
loop_
_entity_poly.entity_id
_entity_poly.type
_entity_poly.pdbx_seq_one_letter_code
_entity_poly.pdbx_strand_id
1 'polypeptide(L)'
;MHLYPSKPQVTEMLQCARQCSRRNGTYLTFGEFCLFAREMQNGKLRKTSQKPKRCSSKCEVFLGGSCNPTTWRTDTAIPELQKHGITYYNPQVSMWAPELVAEEHDAKQSASVLLYVIDSQTRSVGGMIEVALKNTMRNSQHRFCFATGRCVVLVAYPYKCGQTIMGEFITKQECVDLVDGQTTLLALVKSRGIKVHGNLGSAIQTTADFLKSSSLNNGMTAEELITYKLRKLRQAFDLHDTKGTDRW
;
A
#
# COMPACT_ATOMS: atom_id res chain seq x y z
N MET A 1 5.21 4.45 33.14
CA MET A 1 5.27 3.04 33.57
C MET A 1 5.94 2.26 32.45
N HIS A 2 7.17 1.77 32.64
CA HIS A 2 7.86 0.99 31.61
C HIS A 2 7.31 -0.44 31.60
N LEU A 3 6.70 -0.87 30.49
CA LEU A 3 6.26 -2.25 30.32
C LEU A 3 7.43 -3.11 29.86
N TYR A 4 7.82 -4.06 30.70
CA TYR A 4 8.74 -5.14 30.32
C TYR A 4 7.97 -6.46 30.44
N PRO A 5 7.42 -7.00 29.33
CA PRO A 5 6.70 -8.26 29.37
C PRO A 5 7.64 -9.39 29.81
N SER A 6 7.17 -10.21 30.74
CA SER A 6 7.91 -11.38 31.23
C SER A 6 8.01 -12.47 30.14
N LYS A 7 9.00 -13.37 30.25
CA LYS A 7 9.14 -14.51 29.32
C LYS A 7 7.84 -15.33 29.15
N PRO A 8 7.06 -15.63 30.22
CA PRO A 8 5.77 -16.30 30.06
C PRO A 8 4.76 -15.49 29.25
N GLN A 9 4.65 -14.18 29.48
CA GLN A 9 3.72 -13.32 28.72
C GLN A 9 4.08 -13.26 27.23
N VAL A 10 5.37 -13.14 26.90
CA VAL A 10 5.82 -13.20 25.49
C VAL A 10 5.52 -14.58 24.87
N THR A 11 5.66 -15.66 25.64
CA THR A 11 5.34 -17.02 25.17
C THR A 11 3.85 -17.17 24.88
N GLU A 12 2.99 -16.63 25.74
CA GLU A 12 1.54 -16.64 25.56
C GLU A 12 1.11 -15.81 24.33
N MET A 13 1.70 -14.63 24.14
CA MET A 13 1.48 -13.79 22.95
C MET A 13 1.80 -14.56 21.66
N LEU A 14 2.94 -15.27 21.63
CA LEU A 14 3.37 -16.09 20.50
C LEU A 14 2.42 -17.27 20.24
N GLN A 15 1.97 -17.95 21.30
CA GLN A 15 1.01 -19.05 21.16
C GLN A 15 -0.34 -18.56 20.63
N CYS A 16 -0.83 -17.43 21.12
CA CYS A 16 -2.08 -16.82 20.69
C CYS A 16 -2.01 -16.41 19.20
N ALA A 17 -0.92 -15.76 18.79
CA ALA A 17 -0.69 -15.42 17.38
C ALA A 17 -0.66 -16.67 16.47
N ARG A 18 -0.01 -17.75 16.91
CA ARG A 18 0.04 -19.03 16.14
C ARG A 18 -1.35 -19.64 15.96
N GLN A 19 -2.18 -19.63 17.00
CA GLN A 19 -3.54 -20.16 16.95
C GLN A 19 -4.45 -19.35 16.02
N CYS A 20 -4.36 -18.02 16.05
CA CYS A 20 -5.18 -17.13 15.23
C CYS A 20 -4.76 -17.09 13.76
N SER A 21 -3.45 -17.13 13.48
CA SER A 21 -2.91 -16.90 12.14
C SER A 21 -2.74 -18.18 11.29
N ARG A 22 -3.04 -19.38 11.82
CA ARG A 22 -2.74 -20.70 11.17
C ARG A 22 -1.32 -20.78 10.60
N ARG A 23 -0.36 -20.11 11.24
CA ARG A 23 1.05 -20.03 10.79
C ARG A 23 1.95 -20.78 11.77
N ASN A 24 2.96 -21.47 11.23
CA ASN A 24 3.98 -22.19 12.01
C ASN A 24 5.15 -21.32 12.50
N GLY A 25 5.04 -19.98 12.41
CA GLY A 25 6.11 -19.06 12.79
C GLY A 25 6.27 -18.90 14.31
N THR A 26 7.49 -18.58 14.75
CA THR A 26 7.85 -18.22 16.14
C THR A 26 8.03 -16.71 16.33
N TYR A 27 7.48 -15.89 15.42
CA TYR A 27 7.60 -14.44 15.42
C TYR A 27 6.22 -13.79 15.60
N LEU A 28 6.22 -12.59 16.16
CA LEU A 28 5.07 -11.68 16.14
C LEU A 28 5.30 -10.66 15.03
N THR A 29 4.25 -10.35 14.28
CA THR A 29 4.21 -9.11 13.51
C THR A 29 4.16 -7.93 14.46
N PHE A 30 4.63 -6.77 14.00
CA PHE A 30 4.57 -5.54 14.80
C PHE A 30 3.14 -5.21 15.25
N GLY A 31 2.14 -5.48 14.40
CA GLY A 31 0.73 -5.28 14.76
C GLY A 31 0.21 -6.22 15.84
N GLU A 32 0.55 -7.51 15.77
CA GLU A 32 0.24 -8.47 16.84
C GLU A 32 0.90 -8.02 18.15
N PHE A 33 2.18 -7.61 18.11
CA PHE A 33 2.87 -7.08 19.28
C PHE A 33 2.17 -5.85 19.87
N CYS A 34 1.79 -4.87 19.03
CA CYS A 34 1.07 -3.67 19.43
C CYS A 34 -0.25 -3.96 20.17
N LEU A 35 -1.04 -4.92 19.65
CA LEU A 35 -2.29 -5.36 20.27
C LEU A 35 -2.02 -5.95 21.66
N PHE A 36 -1.09 -6.90 21.76
CA PHE A 36 -0.77 -7.53 23.03
C PHE A 36 -0.15 -6.56 24.06
N ALA A 37 0.73 -5.66 23.62
CA ALA A 37 1.33 -4.65 24.49
C ALA A 37 0.29 -3.72 25.11
N ARG A 38 -0.76 -3.37 24.36
CA ARG A 38 -1.88 -2.57 24.88
C ARG A 38 -2.75 -3.33 25.87
N GLU A 39 -3.10 -4.57 25.58
CA GLU A 39 -3.88 -5.40 26.49
C GLU A 39 -3.15 -5.58 27.84
N MET A 40 -1.83 -5.73 27.79
CA MET A 40 -1.00 -5.74 29.00
C MET A 40 -1.00 -4.39 29.74
N GLN A 41 -0.97 -3.26 29.02
CA GLN A 41 -1.10 -1.92 29.64
C GLN A 41 -2.44 -1.69 30.32
N ASN A 42 -3.52 -2.26 29.77
CA ASN A 42 -4.87 -2.07 30.27
C ASN A 42 -5.26 -3.07 31.39
N GLY A 43 -4.36 -3.98 31.76
CA GLY A 43 -4.51 -4.87 32.92
C GLY A 43 -5.62 -5.92 32.80
N LYS A 44 -6.16 -6.16 31.61
CA LYS A 44 -7.25 -7.12 31.39
C LYS A 44 -7.02 -7.90 30.10
N LEU A 45 -6.56 -9.15 30.20
CA LEU A 45 -6.87 -10.18 29.19
C LEU A 45 -8.38 -10.45 29.25
N ARG A 46 -9.20 -9.55 28.71
CA ARG A 46 -10.64 -9.78 28.60
C ARG A 46 -10.83 -10.86 27.54
N LYS A 47 -11.46 -11.98 27.93
CA LYS A 47 -12.14 -12.89 26.98
C LYS A 47 -13.32 -12.12 26.34
N THR A 48 -13.04 -11.22 25.41
CA THR A 48 -14.09 -10.61 24.60
C THR A 48 -14.40 -11.53 23.44
N SER A 49 -15.42 -12.38 23.61
CA SER A 49 -16.18 -13.01 22.53
C SER A 49 -17.03 -11.96 21.79
N GLN A 50 -16.44 -10.82 21.44
CA GLN A 50 -17.10 -9.86 20.56
C GLN A 50 -16.82 -10.32 19.14
N LYS A 51 -17.87 -10.82 18.47
CA LYS A 51 -17.83 -11.04 17.02
C LYS A 51 -17.35 -9.73 16.38
N PRO A 52 -16.35 -9.78 15.47
CA PRO A 52 -15.85 -8.59 14.82
C PRO A 52 -17.03 -7.90 14.13
N LYS A 53 -17.30 -6.64 14.50
CA LYS A 53 -18.10 -5.77 13.63
C LYS A 53 -17.26 -5.62 12.37
N ARG A 54 -17.63 -6.37 11.33
CA ARG A 54 -17.15 -6.10 9.97
C ARG A 54 -17.54 -4.67 9.63
N CYS A 55 -16.60 -3.74 9.67
CA CYS A 55 -16.73 -2.51 8.90
C CYS A 55 -16.76 -2.93 7.42
N SER A 56 -17.96 -3.08 6.88
CA SER A 56 -18.22 -3.63 5.54
C SER A 56 -18.11 -2.59 4.43
N SER A 57 -17.47 -1.44 4.68
CA SER A 57 -17.08 -0.54 3.60
C SER A 57 -15.78 -1.06 3.01
N LYS A 58 -15.87 -1.96 2.02
CA LYS A 58 -14.71 -2.32 1.18
C LYS A 58 -14.16 -1.03 0.58
N CYS A 59 -13.02 -0.55 1.05
CA CYS A 59 -12.31 0.53 0.39
C CYS A 59 -11.69 0.00 -0.90
N GLU A 60 -11.80 0.75 -2.00
CA GLU A 60 -11.13 0.37 -3.26
C GLU A 60 -9.64 0.71 -3.22
N VAL A 61 -9.29 1.81 -2.55
CA VAL A 61 -7.92 2.32 -2.48
C VAL A 61 -7.44 2.45 -1.04
N PHE A 62 -6.27 1.87 -0.73
CA PHE A 62 -5.56 2.10 0.52
C PHE A 62 -4.50 3.20 0.35
N LEU A 63 -4.45 4.18 1.26
CA LEU A 63 -3.54 5.33 1.20
C LEU A 63 -2.31 5.15 2.12
N GLY A 64 -1.30 4.43 1.64
CA GLY A 64 -0.08 4.12 2.38
C GLY A 64 1.08 5.10 2.17
N GLY A 65 2.10 5.00 3.01
CA GLY A 65 3.34 5.80 2.89
C GLY A 65 3.38 7.00 3.83
N SER A 66 4.20 7.99 3.46
CA SER A 66 4.59 9.15 4.25
C SER A 66 3.42 9.79 4.97
N CYS A 67 3.57 10.03 6.26
CA CYS A 67 2.52 10.57 7.14
C CYS A 67 2.88 12.01 7.54
N ASN A 68 3.06 12.30 8.82
CA ASN A 68 3.37 13.65 9.29
C ASN A 68 4.80 14.05 8.86
N PRO A 69 5.04 15.28 8.37
CA PRO A 69 4.12 16.42 8.30
C PRO A 69 3.39 16.55 6.96
N THR A 70 3.44 15.55 6.09
CA THR A 70 2.88 15.63 4.75
C THR A 70 1.35 15.67 4.75
N THR A 71 0.80 16.44 3.81
CA THR A 71 -0.64 16.69 3.67
C THR A 71 -1.20 16.13 2.35
N TRP A 72 -0.41 15.36 1.61
CA TRP A 72 -0.80 14.83 0.28
C TRP A 72 -2.13 14.07 0.29
N ARG A 73 -2.49 13.46 1.44
CA ARG A 73 -3.79 12.81 1.64
C ARG A 73 -4.92 13.82 1.61
N THR A 74 -4.87 14.83 2.47
CA THR A 74 -5.94 15.83 2.63
C THR A 74 -6.01 16.80 1.47
N ASP A 75 -4.86 17.22 0.95
CA ASP A 75 -4.78 18.34 0.02
C ASP A 75 -4.99 17.92 -1.43
N THR A 76 -4.76 16.64 -1.75
CA THR A 76 -4.76 16.17 -3.14
C THR A 76 -5.44 14.81 -3.30
N ALA A 77 -5.00 13.77 -2.59
CA ALA A 77 -5.49 12.42 -2.85
C ALA A 77 -6.98 12.25 -2.55
N ILE A 78 -7.41 12.67 -1.36
CA ILE A 78 -8.81 12.53 -0.94
C ILE A 78 -9.76 13.33 -1.84
N PRO A 79 -9.54 14.64 -2.11
CA PRO A 79 -10.41 15.40 -3.01
C PRO A 79 -10.51 14.79 -4.41
N GLU A 80 -9.38 14.36 -5.00
CA GLU A 80 -9.39 13.78 -6.34
C GLU A 80 -10.05 12.39 -6.38
N LEU A 81 -9.84 11.54 -5.37
CA LEU A 81 -10.53 10.24 -5.28
C LEU A 81 -12.05 10.42 -5.12
N GLN A 82 -12.48 11.37 -4.28
CA GLN A 82 -13.89 11.70 -4.10
C GLN A 82 -14.53 12.22 -5.39
N LYS A 83 -13.82 13.07 -6.15
CA LYS A 83 -14.26 13.55 -7.47
C LYS A 83 -14.49 12.40 -8.46
N HIS A 84 -13.72 11.33 -8.35
CA HIS A 84 -13.87 10.13 -9.17
C HIS A 84 -14.88 9.11 -8.61
N GLY A 85 -15.50 9.39 -7.45
CA GLY A 85 -16.41 8.46 -6.77
C GLY A 85 -15.72 7.21 -6.20
N ILE A 86 -14.40 7.26 -5.99
CA ILE A 86 -13.60 6.12 -5.54
C ILE A 86 -13.55 6.09 -4.01
N THR A 87 -13.87 4.93 -3.43
CA THR A 87 -13.78 4.73 -1.98
C THR A 87 -12.34 4.50 -1.53
N TYR A 88 -11.98 5.02 -0.36
CA TYR A 88 -10.61 4.96 0.14
C TYR A 88 -10.53 4.69 1.64
N TYR A 89 -9.38 4.17 2.09
CA TYR A 89 -9.01 4.08 3.50
C TYR A 89 -7.79 4.95 3.78
N ASN A 90 -7.93 5.88 4.72
CA ASN A 90 -6.86 6.73 5.21
C ASN A 90 -6.36 6.21 6.57
N PRO A 91 -5.13 5.63 6.65
CA PRO A 91 -4.57 5.15 7.92
C PRO A 91 -4.08 6.27 8.85
N GLN A 92 -3.96 7.51 8.37
CA GLN A 92 -3.42 8.62 9.16
C GLN A 92 -4.50 9.16 10.10
N VAL A 93 -4.34 8.84 11.39
CA VAL A 93 -5.20 9.28 12.49
C VAL A 93 -4.43 10.18 13.46
N SER A 94 -5.13 11.06 14.18
CA SER A 94 -4.54 11.92 15.21
C SER A 94 -4.18 11.17 16.50
N MET A 95 -4.98 10.15 16.86
CA MET A 95 -4.72 9.27 18.00
C MET A 95 -4.58 7.83 17.52
N TRP A 96 -3.38 7.26 17.66
CA TRP A 96 -3.14 5.86 17.32
C TRP A 96 -3.68 4.94 18.44
N ALA A 97 -4.35 3.86 18.03
CA ALA A 97 -4.81 2.79 18.90
C ALA A 97 -4.55 1.43 18.21
N PRO A 98 -4.24 0.35 18.94
CA PRO A 98 -3.90 -0.94 18.33
C PRO A 98 -5.01 -1.55 17.48
N GLU A 99 -6.27 -1.25 17.77
CA GLU A 99 -7.42 -1.67 16.98
C GLU A 99 -7.31 -1.14 15.54
N LEU A 100 -6.69 0.02 15.35
CA LEU A 100 -6.43 0.62 14.04
C LEU A 100 -5.39 -0.16 13.25
N VAL A 101 -4.54 -0.96 13.90
CA VAL A 101 -3.60 -1.83 13.18
C VAL A 101 -4.32 -3.01 12.54
N ALA A 102 -5.30 -3.58 13.23
CA ALA A 102 -6.15 -4.63 12.67
C ALA A 102 -7.02 -4.06 11.54
N GLU A 103 -7.60 -2.88 11.74
CA GLU A 103 -8.40 -2.20 10.71
C GLU A 103 -7.55 -1.82 9.48
N GLU A 104 -6.34 -1.30 9.70
CA GLU A 104 -5.39 -1.01 8.62
C GLU A 104 -4.99 -2.29 7.87
N HIS A 105 -4.77 -3.39 8.59
CA HIS A 105 -4.49 -4.68 7.96
C HIS A 105 -5.66 -5.12 7.08
N ASP A 106 -6.88 -5.09 7.60
CA ASP A 106 -8.09 -5.49 6.87
C ASP A 106 -8.31 -4.60 5.64
N ALA A 107 -8.15 -3.28 5.78
CA ALA A 107 -8.23 -2.33 4.67
C ALA A 107 -7.18 -2.63 3.58
N LYS A 108 -5.93 -2.91 3.96
CA LYS A 108 -4.87 -3.36 3.02
C LYS A 108 -5.24 -4.67 2.32
N GLN A 109 -5.94 -5.59 3.00
CA GLN A 109 -6.36 -6.86 2.40
C GLN A 109 -7.56 -6.68 1.46
N SER A 110 -8.50 -5.80 1.79
CA SER A 110 -9.71 -5.59 0.99
C SER A 110 -9.50 -4.67 -0.21
N ALA A 111 -8.51 -3.78 -0.15
CA ALA A 111 -8.27 -2.81 -1.22
C ALA A 111 -7.85 -3.45 -2.54
N SER A 112 -8.46 -2.98 -3.62
CA SER A 112 -8.10 -3.31 -5.00
C SER A 112 -6.77 -2.67 -5.39
N VAL A 113 -6.51 -1.45 -4.89
CA VAL A 113 -5.29 -0.69 -5.14
C VAL A 113 -4.65 -0.25 -3.82
N LEU A 114 -3.34 -0.49 -3.71
CA LEU A 114 -2.49 0.05 -2.64
C LEU A 114 -1.68 1.20 -3.22
N LEU A 115 -2.10 2.44 -2.93
CA LEU A 115 -1.41 3.66 -3.34
C LEU A 115 -0.42 4.07 -2.25
N TYR A 116 0.87 4.05 -2.56
CA TYR A 116 1.93 4.46 -1.65
C TYR A 116 2.56 5.78 -2.12
N VAL A 117 2.74 6.72 -1.18
CA VAL A 117 3.50 7.96 -1.43
C VAL A 117 4.74 7.98 -0.54
N ILE A 118 5.91 7.96 -1.16
CA ILE A 118 7.22 8.11 -0.52
C ILE A 118 7.71 9.52 -0.80
N ASP A 119 7.57 10.38 0.19
CA ASP A 119 7.85 11.81 0.12
C ASP A 119 9.22 12.10 0.74
N SER A 120 9.88 13.16 0.28
CA SER A 120 11.20 13.55 0.78
C SER A 120 11.16 14.46 2.00
N GLN A 121 9.98 14.92 2.44
CA GLN A 121 9.77 15.65 3.70
C GLN A 121 9.77 14.75 4.94
N THR A 122 9.77 13.43 4.76
CA THR A 122 10.01 12.45 5.82
C THR A 122 11.08 11.47 5.37
N ARG A 123 11.74 10.78 6.30
CA ARG A 123 12.70 9.72 5.97
C ARG A 123 12.05 8.51 5.28
N SER A 124 10.73 8.35 5.42
CA SER A 124 9.88 7.34 4.75
C SER A 124 10.38 5.89 4.82
N VAL A 125 11.34 5.54 5.69
CA VAL A 125 12.02 4.24 5.70
C VAL A 125 11.05 3.09 5.93
N GLY A 126 10.13 3.25 6.88
CA GLY A 126 9.09 2.25 7.14
C GLY A 126 8.20 2.00 5.92
N GLY A 127 7.80 3.06 5.21
CA GLY A 127 7.04 2.95 3.96
C GLY A 127 7.82 2.27 2.84
N MET A 128 9.12 2.59 2.71
CA MET A 128 10.00 1.94 1.73
C MET A 128 10.11 0.43 1.98
N ILE A 129 10.30 0.02 3.23
CA ILE A 129 10.37 -1.39 3.63
C ILE A 129 9.03 -2.09 3.39
N GLU A 130 7.91 -1.46 3.75
CA GLU A 130 6.59 -2.05 3.53
C GLU A 130 6.33 -2.30 2.04
N VAL A 131 6.61 -1.32 1.18
CA VAL A 131 6.49 -1.46 -0.27
C VAL A 131 7.39 -2.60 -0.75
N ALA A 132 8.66 -2.62 -0.37
CA ALA A 132 9.59 -3.69 -0.74
C ALA A 132 9.08 -5.09 -0.34
N LEU A 133 8.62 -5.25 0.91
CA LEU A 133 8.10 -6.53 1.42
C LEU A 133 6.81 -6.98 0.72
N LYS A 134 5.89 -6.05 0.44
CA LYS A 134 4.67 -6.39 -0.32
C LYS A 134 5.01 -6.84 -1.74
N ASN A 135 6.12 -6.38 -2.29
CA ASN A 135 6.58 -6.75 -3.63
C ASN A 135 7.32 -8.08 -3.67
N THR A 136 8.10 -8.42 -2.63
CA THR A 136 8.77 -9.72 -2.54
C THR A 136 7.79 -10.86 -2.28
N MET A 137 6.68 -10.59 -1.59
CA MET A 137 5.65 -11.58 -1.26
C MET A 137 4.66 -11.87 -2.41
N ARG A 138 4.77 -11.20 -3.56
CA ARG A 138 4.07 -11.63 -4.79
C ARG A 138 4.82 -12.81 -5.39
N ASN A 139 4.35 -14.03 -5.10
CA ASN A 139 4.87 -15.24 -5.72
C ASN A 139 4.94 -15.10 -7.26
N SER A 140 6.09 -15.51 -7.81
CA SER A 140 6.53 -15.39 -9.20
C SER A 140 5.61 -16.01 -10.28
N GLN A 141 4.49 -16.61 -9.90
CA GLN A 141 3.57 -17.32 -10.79
C GLN A 141 2.46 -16.41 -11.37
N HIS A 142 2.15 -15.27 -10.75
CA HIS A 142 1.06 -14.38 -11.18
C HIS A 142 1.60 -13.08 -11.79
N ARG A 143 2.57 -13.20 -12.71
CA ARG A 143 3.11 -12.05 -13.47
C ARG A 143 2.10 -11.44 -14.46
N PHE A 144 0.97 -12.11 -14.73
CA PHE A 144 0.00 -11.71 -15.75
C PHE A 144 -1.47 -11.98 -15.39
N CYS A 145 -1.79 -12.29 -14.13
CA CYS A 145 -3.15 -12.65 -13.76
C CYS A 145 -3.90 -11.43 -13.19
N PHE A 146 -4.68 -10.80 -14.06
CA PHE A 146 -5.72 -9.81 -13.79
C PHE A 146 -6.86 -10.31 -12.86
N ALA A 147 -6.77 -11.53 -12.33
CA ALA A 147 -7.88 -12.19 -11.65
C ALA A 147 -7.90 -12.05 -10.12
N THR A 148 -6.76 -11.83 -9.44
CA THR A 148 -6.73 -11.72 -7.96
C THR A 148 -5.63 -10.82 -7.38
N GLY A 149 -4.78 -10.21 -8.22
CA GLY A 149 -3.59 -9.48 -7.76
C GLY A 149 -3.88 -8.00 -7.50
N ARG A 150 -3.92 -7.59 -6.22
CA ARG A 150 -3.98 -6.18 -5.78
C ARG A 150 -3.00 -5.32 -6.58
N CYS A 151 -3.42 -4.17 -7.10
CA CYS A 151 -2.51 -3.27 -7.81
C CYS A 151 -1.71 -2.46 -6.79
N VAL A 152 -0.39 -2.37 -6.95
CA VAL A 152 0.44 -1.44 -6.17
C VAL A 152 0.77 -0.27 -7.07
N VAL A 153 0.51 0.94 -6.62
CA VAL A 153 0.88 2.18 -7.30
C VAL A 153 1.80 2.95 -6.37
N LEU A 154 2.99 3.30 -6.84
CA LEU A 154 3.98 4.01 -6.05
C LEU A 154 4.20 5.42 -6.60
N VAL A 155 4.12 6.42 -5.74
CA VAL A 155 4.60 7.79 -5.97
C VAL A 155 5.87 7.97 -5.16
N ALA A 156 6.95 8.42 -5.79
CA ALA A 156 8.21 8.66 -5.10
C ALA A 156 8.75 10.04 -5.45
N TYR A 157 8.99 10.86 -4.43
CA TYR A 157 9.65 12.15 -4.55
C TYR A 157 11.12 12.01 -4.13
N PRO A 158 12.08 12.43 -4.96
CA PRO A 158 13.50 12.22 -4.68
C PRO A 158 13.99 13.06 -3.49
N TYR A 159 14.88 12.48 -2.69
CA TYR A 159 15.64 13.20 -1.67
C TYR A 159 16.66 14.14 -2.31
N LYS A 160 16.91 15.29 -1.66
CA LYS A 160 17.96 16.24 -2.05
C LYS A 160 18.97 16.37 -0.91
N CYS A 161 20.26 16.24 -1.20
CA CYS A 161 21.27 16.48 -0.17
C CYS A 161 21.30 17.96 0.25
N GLY A 162 21.42 18.19 1.55
CA GLY A 162 21.32 19.53 2.14
C GLY A 162 19.88 19.99 2.44
N GLN A 163 18.86 19.16 2.20
CA GLN A 163 17.51 19.45 2.65
C GLN A 163 17.36 19.27 4.17
N THR A 164 16.27 19.81 4.73
CA THR A 164 15.84 19.52 6.08
C THR A 164 14.65 18.56 6.08
N ILE A 165 14.65 17.59 6.99
CA ILE A 165 13.50 16.71 7.22
C ILE A 165 12.94 17.05 8.59
N MET A 166 11.67 17.47 8.65
CA MET A 166 11.01 17.88 9.90
C MET A 166 11.79 18.91 10.74
N GLY A 167 12.51 19.83 10.08
CA GLY A 167 13.34 20.84 10.75
C GLY A 167 14.75 20.38 11.13
N GLU A 168 15.10 19.12 10.89
CA GLU A 168 16.45 18.58 11.12
C GLU A 168 17.27 18.61 9.83
N PHE A 169 18.52 19.05 9.92
CA PHE A 169 19.48 18.91 8.82
C PHE A 169 19.90 17.44 8.69
N ILE A 170 19.72 16.87 7.50
CA ILE A 170 20.22 15.53 7.23
C ILE A 170 21.73 15.59 6.99
N THR A 171 22.46 14.63 7.58
CA THR A 171 23.90 14.52 7.34
C THR A 171 24.18 14.08 5.90
N LYS A 172 25.42 14.27 5.42
CA LYS A 172 25.82 13.76 4.10
C LYS A 172 25.64 12.25 3.99
N GLN A 173 26.04 11.51 5.02
CA GLN A 173 25.91 10.05 5.04
C GLN A 173 24.44 9.63 5.02
N GLU A 174 23.62 10.25 5.87
CA GLU A 174 22.18 9.98 5.90
C GLU A 174 21.49 10.30 4.56
N CYS A 175 21.88 11.38 3.88
CA CYS A 175 21.38 11.66 2.54
C CYS A 175 21.69 10.53 1.57
N VAL A 176 22.95 10.07 1.56
CA VAL A 176 23.38 8.95 0.70
C VAL A 176 22.55 7.70 1.01
N ASP A 177 22.40 7.34 2.28
CA ASP A 177 21.64 6.15 2.69
C ASP A 177 20.16 6.23 2.26
N LEU A 178 19.53 7.41 2.38
CA LEU A 178 18.14 7.63 1.96
C LEU A 178 17.98 7.58 0.44
N VAL A 179 18.90 8.21 -0.30
CA VAL A 179 18.91 8.19 -1.76
C VAL A 179 19.15 6.77 -2.28
N ASP A 180 20.09 6.05 -1.72
CA ASP A 180 20.41 4.68 -2.11
C ASP A 180 19.28 3.72 -1.76
N GLY A 181 18.68 3.86 -0.58
CA GLY A 181 17.50 3.10 -0.17
C GLY A 181 16.31 3.31 -1.11
N GLN A 182 16.03 4.57 -1.46
CA GLN A 182 14.95 4.90 -2.41
C GLN A 182 15.28 4.38 -3.82
N THR A 183 16.52 4.55 -4.29
CA THR A 183 16.97 4.06 -5.61
C THR A 183 16.84 2.54 -5.71
N THR A 184 17.27 1.83 -4.66
CA THR A 184 17.15 0.37 -4.55
C THR A 184 15.69 -0.07 -4.60
N LEU A 185 14.82 0.60 -3.84
CA LEU A 185 13.38 0.35 -3.88
C LEU A 185 12.81 0.55 -5.28
N LEU A 186 13.14 1.68 -5.92
CA LEU A 186 12.64 2.01 -7.26
C LEU A 186 13.10 1.00 -8.31
N ALA A 187 14.34 0.54 -8.24
CA ALA A 187 14.85 -0.54 -9.09
C ALA A 187 14.08 -1.84 -8.85
N LEU A 188 13.88 -2.22 -7.58
CA LEU A 188 13.14 -3.42 -7.19
C LEU A 188 11.70 -3.39 -7.72
N VAL A 189 10.95 -2.32 -7.46
CA VAL A 189 9.54 -2.25 -7.87
C VAL A 189 9.39 -2.23 -9.39
N LYS A 190 10.27 -1.51 -10.11
CA LYS A 190 10.29 -1.49 -11.58
C LYS A 190 10.59 -2.86 -12.16
N SER A 191 11.56 -3.60 -11.60
CA SER A 191 11.89 -4.97 -12.02
C SER A 191 10.72 -5.96 -11.88
N ARG A 192 9.73 -5.62 -11.03
CA ARG A 192 8.52 -6.41 -10.78
C ARG A 192 7.29 -5.92 -11.54
N GLY A 193 7.46 -4.94 -12.45
CA GLY A 193 6.37 -4.40 -13.28
C GLY A 193 5.43 -3.45 -12.53
N ILE A 194 5.84 -2.93 -11.37
CA ILE A 194 5.04 -1.95 -10.63
C ILE A 194 5.25 -0.57 -11.24
N LYS A 195 4.13 0.12 -11.46
CA LYS A 195 4.16 1.46 -12.02
C LYS A 195 4.58 2.48 -10.95
N VAL A 196 5.65 3.21 -11.25
CA VAL A 196 6.15 4.31 -10.43
C VAL A 196 5.79 5.63 -11.08
N HIS A 197 5.28 6.55 -10.28
CA HIS A 197 4.85 7.88 -10.68
C HIS A 197 5.72 8.94 -10.01
N GLY A 198 6.05 10.00 -10.75
CA GLY A 198 6.78 11.17 -10.23
C GLY A 198 5.88 12.23 -9.60
N ASN A 199 4.55 12.10 -9.71
CA ASN A 199 3.59 12.98 -9.07
C ASN A 199 2.30 12.23 -8.74
N LEU A 200 1.60 12.73 -7.72
CA LEU A 200 0.40 12.11 -7.20
C LEU A 200 -0.78 12.13 -8.20
N GLY A 201 -0.95 13.19 -8.98
CA GLY A 201 -2.06 13.29 -9.95
C GLY A 201 -2.04 12.17 -10.99
N SER A 202 -0.89 11.90 -11.58
CA SER A 202 -0.73 10.81 -12.56
C SER A 202 -0.99 9.41 -11.97
N ALA A 203 -0.68 9.23 -10.68
CA ALA A 203 -0.93 7.99 -9.95
C ALA A 203 -2.42 7.79 -9.67
N ILE A 204 -3.13 8.85 -9.28
CA ILE A 204 -4.58 8.82 -9.06
C ILE A 204 -5.31 8.57 -10.37
N GLN A 205 -4.92 9.23 -11.47
CA GLN A 205 -5.52 8.97 -12.78
C GLN A 205 -5.36 7.50 -13.19
N THR A 206 -4.14 6.95 -13.04
CA THR A 206 -3.91 5.53 -13.32
C THR A 206 -4.75 4.61 -12.42
N THR A 207 -4.91 4.99 -11.15
CA THR A 207 -5.74 4.25 -10.19
C THR A 207 -7.21 4.24 -10.64
N ALA A 208 -7.74 5.40 -11.06
CA ALA A 208 -9.09 5.51 -11.57
C ALA A 208 -9.30 4.69 -12.85
N ASP A 209 -8.36 4.76 -13.80
CA ASP A 209 -8.43 3.99 -15.05
C ASP A 209 -8.38 2.48 -14.80
N PHE A 210 -7.54 2.05 -13.85
CA PHE A 210 -7.45 0.66 -13.41
C PHE A 210 -8.77 0.18 -12.81
N LEU A 211 -9.36 0.93 -11.87
CA LEU A 211 -10.61 0.55 -11.21
C LEU A 211 -11.79 0.51 -12.18
N LYS A 212 -11.89 1.49 -13.10
CA LYS A 212 -12.90 1.48 -14.18
C LYS A 212 -12.77 0.23 -15.07
N SER A 213 -11.54 -0.10 -15.47
CA SER A 213 -11.26 -1.29 -16.29
C SER A 213 -11.58 -2.60 -15.56
N SER A 214 -11.25 -2.69 -14.27
CA SER A 214 -11.59 -3.84 -13.43
C SER A 214 -13.10 -3.99 -13.24
N SER A 215 -13.84 -2.90 -13.07
CA SER A 215 -15.30 -2.92 -12.98
C SER A 215 -15.96 -3.42 -14.27
N LEU A 216 -15.44 -3.03 -15.44
CA LEU A 216 -15.90 -3.53 -16.74
C LEU A 216 -15.66 -5.03 -16.88
N ASN A 217 -14.52 -5.52 -16.41
CA ASN A 217 -14.14 -6.93 -16.54
C ASN A 217 -14.91 -7.85 -15.57
N ASN A 218 -15.35 -7.33 -14.41
CA ASN A 218 -16.05 -8.13 -13.38
C ASN A 218 -17.45 -8.61 -13.79
N GLY A 219 -18.00 -8.10 -14.90
CA GLY A 219 -19.29 -8.52 -15.46
C GLY A 219 -19.19 -9.25 -16.80
N MET A 220 -17.98 -9.40 -17.36
CA MET A 220 -17.78 -10.01 -18.68
C MET A 220 -17.36 -11.48 -18.54
N THR A 221 -17.94 -12.33 -19.37
CA THR A 221 -17.47 -13.69 -19.60
C THR A 221 -16.06 -13.68 -20.23
N ALA A 222 -15.36 -14.81 -20.13
CA ALA A 222 -14.01 -14.92 -20.69
C ALA A 222 -13.96 -14.61 -22.21
N GLU A 223 -15.00 -14.99 -22.96
CA GLU A 223 -15.14 -14.72 -24.39
C GLU A 223 -15.36 -13.23 -24.70
N GLU A 224 -16.19 -12.55 -23.90
CA GLU A 224 -16.42 -11.11 -24.02
C GLU A 224 -15.16 -10.31 -23.73
N LEU A 225 -14.36 -10.74 -22.73
CA LEU A 225 -13.08 -10.11 -22.41
C LEU A 225 -12.07 -10.25 -23.55
N ILE A 226 -11.99 -11.42 -24.19
CA ILE A 226 -11.13 -11.66 -25.34
C ILE A 226 -11.56 -10.78 -26.51
N THR A 227 -12.85 -10.73 -26.80
CA THR A 227 -13.41 -9.93 -27.89
C THR A 227 -13.18 -8.44 -27.66
N TYR A 228 -13.35 -7.95 -26.44
CA TYR A 228 -13.05 -6.57 -26.06
C TYR A 228 -11.57 -6.24 -26.27
N LYS A 229 -10.65 -7.11 -25.83
CA LYS A 229 -9.20 -6.92 -26.03
C LYS A 229 -8.82 -6.88 -27.50
N LEU A 230 -9.36 -7.79 -28.32
CA LEU A 230 -9.10 -7.82 -29.76
C LEU A 230 -9.58 -6.53 -30.45
N ARG A 231 -10.76 -6.01 -30.08
CA ARG A 231 -11.28 -4.73 -30.60
C ARG A 231 -10.40 -3.54 -30.21
N LYS A 232 -9.95 -3.46 -28.95
CA LYS A 232 -9.01 -2.41 -28.50
C LYS A 232 -7.66 -2.48 -29.23
N LEU A 233 -7.15 -3.69 -29.47
CA LEU A 233 -5.88 -3.90 -30.16
C LEU A 233 -5.97 -3.45 -31.62
N ARG A 234 -7.08 -3.79 -32.31
CA ARG A 234 -7.41 -3.30 -33.66
C ARG A 234 -7.44 -1.77 -33.71
N GLN A 235 -8.18 -1.12 -32.79
CA GLN A 235 -8.26 0.34 -32.74
C GLN A 235 -6.89 1.01 -32.52
N ALA A 236 -6.04 0.44 -31.66
CA ALA A 236 -4.70 0.97 -31.42
C ALA A 236 -3.79 0.81 -32.65
N PHE A 237 -3.93 -0.29 -33.39
CA PHE A 237 -3.21 -0.52 -34.64
C PHE A 237 -3.65 0.46 -35.73
N ASP A 238 -4.95 0.66 -35.92
CA ASP A 238 -5.50 1.60 -36.91
C ASP A 238 -5.07 3.06 -36.61
N LEU A 239 -4.96 3.43 -35.33
CA LEU A 239 -4.42 4.74 -34.91
C LEU A 239 -2.91 4.90 -35.13
N HIS A 240 -2.18 3.80 -35.24
CA HIS A 240 -0.74 3.81 -35.50
C HIS A 240 -0.45 3.92 -37.00
N ASP A 241 -1.28 3.29 -37.83
CA ASP A 241 -1.14 3.30 -39.29
C ASP A 241 -1.44 4.69 -39.90
N THR A 242 -2.37 5.43 -39.28
CA THR A 242 -2.69 6.81 -39.65
C THR A 242 -1.59 7.83 -39.30
N LYS A 243 -0.56 7.45 -38.55
CA LYS A 243 0.62 8.30 -38.27
C LYS A 243 1.84 7.96 -39.13
N GLY A 244 1.76 6.89 -39.94
CA GLY A 244 2.87 6.39 -40.76
C GLY A 244 2.86 6.85 -42.22
N THR A 245 1.85 7.59 -42.67
CA THR A 245 1.58 7.86 -44.10
C THR A 245 2.04 9.23 -44.62
N ASP A 246 2.97 9.91 -43.93
CA ASP A 246 3.60 11.16 -44.42
C ASP A 246 5.13 11.05 -44.48
N ARG A 247 5.66 10.06 -45.20
CA ARG A 247 7.05 10.09 -45.69
C ARG A 247 7.16 9.30 -47.00
N TRP A 248 6.95 10.00 -48.11
CA TRP A 248 7.56 9.70 -49.41
C TRP A 248 8.90 10.43 -49.49
#